data_AF-A0A959PSV8-F1
#
_entry.id   AF-A0A959PSV8-F1
#
_cell.length_a   1.000
_cell.length_b   1.000
_cell.length_c   1.000
_cell.angle_alpha   90.00
_cell.angle_beta   90.00
_cell.angle_gamma   90.00
#
_symmetry.space_group_name_H-M   'P 1'
#
loop_
_entity.id
_entity.type
_entity.pdbx_description
1 polymer ?
#
loop_
_entity_poly.entity_id
_entity_poly.type
_entity_poly.pdbx_seq_one_letter_code
_entity_poly.pdbx_strand_id
1 'polypeptide(L)'
;MEYKEKIKYATKIAEDLQGQKSRDQIHAYLKEEGFYENEINQIILSAQNILGEKYQEKVRHLLVVGIDPFSSNELVGIDEQTLQKMVQKETQNLKLIERRKLTNLVKEGRSEEEALPQIDFRFLPMGEAMDQFTNVQKIHDRNSTSGRMFYFIVGISLLVLCFTLAIVIKRIYFMLLFIGIAMIAKGFFKERLDYED
;
A
#
# COMPACT_ATOMS: atom_id res chain seq x y z
N MET A 1 25.76 -20.74 -1.21
CA MET A 1 25.29 -21.28 0.08
C MET A 1 23.96 -22.01 -0.07
N GLU A 2 23.79 -23.16 0.60
CA GLU A 2 22.48 -23.82 0.67
C GLU A 2 21.51 -23.04 1.56
N TYR A 3 20.22 -23.03 1.21
CA TYR A 3 19.20 -22.26 1.94
C TYR A 3 19.12 -22.60 3.44
N LYS A 4 19.34 -23.87 3.80
CA LYS A 4 19.31 -24.33 5.19
C LYS A 4 20.45 -23.76 6.03
N GLU A 5 21.64 -23.67 5.46
CA GLU A 5 22.80 -23.08 6.15
C GLU A 5 22.59 -21.58 6.38
N LYS A 6 22.06 -20.87 5.38
CA LYS A 6 21.73 -19.45 5.49
C LYS A 6 20.77 -19.18 6.65
N ILE A 7 19.71 -19.99 6.80
CA ILE A 7 18.77 -19.85 7.92
C ILE A 7 19.48 -20.09 9.25
N LYS A 8 20.29 -21.14 9.35
CA LYS A 8 21.03 -21.46 10.59
C LYS A 8 21.91 -20.29 11.05
N TYR A 9 22.67 -19.70 10.13
CA TYR A 9 23.46 -18.50 10.43
C TYR A 9 22.57 -17.30 10.73
N ALA A 10 21.50 -17.07 9.98
CA ALA A 10 20.57 -15.97 10.25
C ALA A 10 19.92 -16.04 11.64
N THR A 11 19.55 -17.23 12.11
CA THR A 11 19.01 -17.44 13.47
C THR A 11 20.06 -17.12 14.53
N LYS A 12 21.29 -17.63 14.37
CA LYS A 12 22.40 -17.33 15.28
C LYS A 12 22.73 -15.83 15.31
N ILE A 13 22.76 -15.19 14.14
CA ILE A 13 23.00 -13.75 14.03
C ILE A 13 21.85 -12.95 14.64
N ALA A 14 20.60 -13.41 14.54
CA ALA A 14 19.47 -12.76 15.20
C ALA A 14 19.63 -12.79 16.73
N GLU A 15 20.11 -13.90 17.31
CA GLU A 15 20.43 -13.99 18.74
C GLU A 15 21.59 -13.07 19.12
N ASP A 16 22.65 -13.04 18.30
CA ASP A 16 23.81 -12.17 18.51
C ASP A 16 23.45 -10.68 18.45
N LEU A 17 22.54 -10.29 17.54
CA LEU A 17 21.98 -8.95 17.47
C LEU A 17 21.17 -8.61 18.72
N GLN A 18 20.37 -9.56 19.25
CA GLN A 18 19.67 -9.38 20.54
C GLN A 18 20.62 -9.17 21.71
N GLY A 19 21.79 -9.81 21.65
CA GLY A 19 22.87 -9.68 22.61
C GLY A 19 23.72 -8.42 22.47
N GLN A 20 23.27 -7.43 21.67
CA GLN A 20 23.95 -6.15 21.43
C GLN A 20 25.34 -6.28 20.78
N LYS A 21 25.62 -7.37 20.05
CA LYS A 21 26.83 -7.39 19.21
C LYS A 21 26.69 -6.36 18.09
N SER A 22 27.74 -5.60 17.87
CA SER A 22 27.72 -4.60 16.79
C SER A 22 27.68 -5.29 15.43
N ARG A 23 27.13 -4.59 14.44
CA ARG A 23 27.11 -5.07 13.06
C ARG A 23 28.52 -5.38 12.55
N ASP A 24 29.51 -4.59 12.95
CA ASP A 24 30.92 -4.79 12.57
C ASP A 24 31.50 -6.07 13.19
N GLN A 25 31.14 -6.39 14.43
CA GLN A 25 31.54 -7.64 15.07
C GLN A 25 30.92 -8.86 14.37
N ILE A 26 29.64 -8.78 14.02
CA ILE A 26 28.94 -9.81 13.24
C ILE A 26 29.59 -9.96 11.86
N HIS A 27 29.95 -8.85 11.23
CA HIS A 27 30.56 -8.82 9.92
C HIS A 27 31.96 -9.45 9.93
N ALA A 28 32.78 -9.13 10.94
CA ALA A 28 34.09 -9.74 11.14
C ALA A 28 33.96 -11.24 11.39
N TYR A 29 33.04 -11.65 12.28
CA TYR A 29 32.78 -13.05 12.58
C TYR A 29 32.40 -13.86 11.32
N LEU A 30 31.45 -13.36 10.51
CA LEU A 30 31.04 -14.05 9.30
C LEU A 30 32.15 -14.07 8.23
N LYS A 31 33.01 -13.06 8.19
CA LYS A 31 34.17 -13.04 7.29
C LYS A 31 35.22 -14.06 7.71
N GLU A 32 35.45 -14.23 9.01
CA GLU A 32 36.33 -15.28 9.57
C GLU A 32 35.81 -16.69 9.28
N GLU A 33 34.49 -16.88 9.27
CA GLU A 33 33.82 -18.12 8.85
C GLU A 33 33.90 -18.38 7.33
N GLY A 34 34.47 -17.44 6.56
CA GLY A 34 34.72 -17.60 5.12
C GLY A 34 33.59 -17.11 4.21
N PHE A 35 32.59 -16.39 4.72
CA PHE A 35 31.52 -15.84 3.90
C PHE A 35 31.96 -14.63 3.09
N TYR A 36 31.45 -14.51 1.86
CA TYR A 36 31.66 -13.32 1.03
C TYR A 36 30.71 -12.18 1.43
N GLU A 37 31.09 -10.93 1.17
CA GLU A 37 30.33 -9.70 1.47
C GLU A 37 28.84 -9.78 1.10
N ASN A 38 28.53 -10.31 -0.09
CA ASN A 38 27.14 -10.46 -0.55
C ASN A 38 26.35 -11.47 0.31
N GLU A 39 26.99 -12.55 0.75
CA GLU A 39 26.38 -13.57 1.60
C GLU A 39 26.18 -13.06 3.03
N ILE A 40 27.17 -12.33 3.56
CA ILE A 40 27.09 -11.66 4.85
C ILE A 40 25.87 -10.72 4.90
N ASN A 41 25.74 -9.86 3.88
CA ASN A 41 24.60 -8.95 3.79
C ASN A 41 23.27 -9.70 3.73
N GLN A 42 23.20 -10.81 3.00
CA GLN A 42 22.00 -11.64 2.93
C GLN A 42 21.67 -12.32 4.26
N ILE A 43 22.67 -12.81 5.00
CA ILE A 43 22.49 -13.40 6.33
C ILE A 43 21.98 -12.34 7.31
N ILE A 44 22.59 -11.15 7.32
CA ILE A 44 22.16 -10.03 8.17
C ILE A 44 20.72 -9.62 7.84
N LEU A 45 20.37 -9.50 6.55
CA LEU A 45 18.98 -9.20 6.14
C LEU A 45 18.00 -10.27 6.61
N SER A 46 18.36 -11.56 6.48
CA SER A 46 17.54 -12.66 6.98
C SER A 46 17.40 -12.62 8.51
N ALA A 47 18.47 -12.32 9.24
CA ALA A 47 18.44 -12.16 10.70
C ALA A 47 17.52 -10.99 11.11
N GLN A 48 17.61 -9.85 10.40
CA GLN A 48 16.72 -8.71 10.60
C GLN A 48 15.25 -9.05 10.34
N ASN A 49 14.96 -9.87 9.33
CA ASN A 49 13.60 -10.33 9.06
C ASN A 49 13.07 -11.25 10.17
N ILE A 50 13.89 -12.18 10.68
CA ILE A 50 13.54 -13.05 11.81
C ILE A 50 13.22 -12.22 13.06
N LEU A 51 14.06 -11.22 13.37
CA LEU A 51 13.79 -10.29 14.45
C LEU A 51 12.52 -9.49 14.18
N GLY A 52 12.35 -9.03 12.93
CA GLY A 52 11.16 -8.33 12.49
C GLY A 52 9.90 -9.11 12.84
N GLU A 53 9.78 -10.36 12.39
CA GLU A 53 8.64 -11.22 12.69
C GLU A 53 8.38 -11.41 14.20
N LYS A 54 9.45 -11.53 15.00
CA LYS A 54 9.35 -11.70 16.46
C LYS A 54 8.84 -10.46 17.19
N TYR A 55 9.26 -9.26 16.77
CA TYR A 55 8.97 -8.00 17.48
C TYR A 55 7.95 -7.11 16.77
N GLN A 56 7.51 -7.45 15.56
CA GLN A 56 6.61 -6.63 14.75
C GLN A 56 5.35 -6.23 15.51
N GLU A 57 4.67 -7.19 16.14
CA GLU A 57 3.44 -6.94 16.89
C GLU A 57 3.68 -6.05 18.11
N LYS A 58 4.85 -6.16 18.76
CA LYS A 58 5.22 -5.30 19.89
C LYS A 58 5.49 -3.88 19.45
N VAL A 59 6.26 -3.70 18.37
CA VAL A 59 6.52 -2.39 17.77
C VAL A 59 5.20 -1.73 17.36
N ARG A 60 4.32 -2.48 16.69
CA ARG A 60 2.98 -2.00 16.33
C ARG A 60 2.18 -1.56 17.56
N HIS A 61 2.13 -2.40 18.60
CA HIS A 61 1.39 -2.08 19.81
C HIS A 61 1.90 -0.79 20.47
N LEU A 62 3.22 -0.63 20.60
CA LEU A 62 3.83 0.59 21.15
C LEU A 62 3.45 1.83 20.33
N LEU A 63 3.54 1.75 18.99
CA LEU A 63 3.15 2.84 18.10
C LEU A 63 1.67 3.22 18.28
N VAL A 64 0.77 2.24 18.34
CA VAL A 64 -0.69 2.47 18.50
C VAL A 64 -0.99 3.15 19.84
N VAL A 65 -0.35 2.71 20.93
CA VAL A 65 -0.52 3.30 22.27
C VAL A 65 0.18 4.66 22.39
N GLY A 66 1.04 5.04 21.43
CA GLY A 66 1.77 6.30 21.42
C GLY A 66 3.01 6.29 22.30
N ILE A 67 3.56 5.11 22.59
CA ILE A 67 4.82 4.94 23.32
C ILE A 67 5.94 4.87 22.30
N ASP A 68 7.02 5.64 22.54
CA ASP A 68 8.20 5.61 21.68
C ASP A 68 8.92 4.25 21.77
N PRO A 69 8.98 3.47 20.66
CA PRO A 69 9.64 2.16 20.66
C PRO A 69 11.12 2.20 21.07
N PHE A 70 11.83 3.31 20.81
CA PHE A 70 13.24 3.46 21.18
C PHE A 70 13.46 3.58 22.69
N SER A 71 12.44 4.02 23.42
CA SER A 71 12.46 4.16 24.88
C SER A 71 11.95 2.90 25.62
N SER A 72 11.47 1.89 24.90
CA SER A 72 10.79 0.74 25.49
C SER A 72 11.77 -0.31 26.02
N ASN A 73 11.55 -0.73 27.28
CA ASN A 73 12.28 -1.83 27.91
C ASN A 73 12.12 -3.17 27.15
N GLU A 74 11.05 -3.32 26.36
CA GLU A 74 10.77 -4.55 25.62
C GLU A 74 11.69 -4.76 24.40
N LEU A 75 12.37 -3.70 23.96
CA LEU A 75 13.16 -3.68 22.73
C LEU A 75 14.66 -3.39 22.99
N VAL A 76 15.10 -3.39 24.27
CA VAL A 76 16.46 -3.05 24.73
C VAL A 76 17.59 -3.92 24.13
N GLY A 77 17.25 -5.05 23.51
CA GLY A 77 18.22 -5.91 22.82
C GLY A 77 18.36 -5.64 21.32
N ILE A 78 17.51 -4.82 20.70
CA ILE A 78 17.53 -4.63 19.25
C ILE A 78 18.46 -3.46 18.93
N ASP A 79 19.36 -3.64 17.97
CA ASP A 79 20.18 -2.54 17.49
C ASP A 79 19.33 -1.40 16.91
N GLU A 80 19.76 -0.16 17.11
CA GLU A 80 18.99 1.04 16.75
C GLU A 80 18.60 1.08 15.27
N GLN A 81 19.48 0.65 14.37
CA GLN A 81 19.21 0.66 12.93
C GLN A 81 18.12 -0.35 12.55
N THR A 82 18.18 -1.56 13.11
CA THR A 82 17.14 -2.57 12.90
C THR A 82 15.83 -2.10 13.50
N LEU A 83 15.83 -1.55 14.71
CA LEU A 83 14.62 -1.01 15.34
C LEU A 83 14.02 0.12 14.50
N GLN A 84 14.83 1.05 14.00
CA GLN A 84 14.38 2.14 13.13
C GLN A 84 13.69 1.61 11.86
N LYS A 85 14.24 0.59 11.21
CA LYS A 85 13.60 -0.04 10.05
C LYS A 85 12.27 -0.70 10.40
N MET A 86 12.18 -1.36 11.56
CA MET A 86 10.93 -1.95 12.04
C MET A 86 9.87 -0.88 12.28
N VAL A 87 10.25 0.21 12.96
CA VAL A 87 9.37 1.35 13.23
C VAL A 87 8.86 1.95 11.91
N GLN A 88 9.76 2.24 10.96
CA GLN A 88 9.38 2.78 9.65
C GLN A 88 8.41 1.86 8.92
N LYS A 89 8.70 0.55 8.88
CA LYS A 89 7.83 -0.44 8.24
C LYS A 89 6.45 -0.47 8.88
N GLU A 90 6.35 -0.52 10.21
CA GLU A 90 5.07 -0.55 10.90
C GLU A 90 4.30 0.78 10.80
N THR A 91 4.97 1.92 10.81
CA THR A 91 4.32 3.22 10.56
C THR A 91 3.70 3.25 9.15
N GLN A 92 4.39 2.74 8.12
CA GLN A 92 3.83 2.66 6.77
C GLN A 92 2.64 1.69 6.70
N ASN A 93 2.71 0.56 7.41
CA ASN A 93 1.59 -0.38 7.50
C ASN A 93 0.37 0.26 8.18
N LEU A 94 0.56 0.98 9.29
CA LEU A 94 -0.51 1.70 9.98
C LEU A 94 -1.10 2.81 9.10
N LYS A 95 -0.26 3.56 8.38
CA LYS A 95 -0.72 4.54 7.38
C LYS A 95 -1.60 3.90 6.31
N LEU A 96 -1.21 2.73 5.79
CA LEU A 96 -2.01 1.98 4.81
C LEU A 96 -3.36 1.55 5.40
N ILE A 97 -3.37 1.07 6.65
CA ILE A 97 -4.58 0.66 7.37
C ILE A 97 -5.55 1.85 7.48
N GLU A 98 -5.08 3.01 7.96
CA GLU A 98 -5.89 4.21 8.08
C GLU A 98 -6.39 4.72 6.71
N ARG A 99 -5.55 4.65 5.67
CA ARG A 99 -5.95 4.99 4.30
C ARG A 99 -7.06 4.07 3.78
N ARG A 100 -6.95 2.76 4.02
CA ARG A 100 -7.97 1.77 3.65
C ARG A 100 -9.26 1.96 4.44
N LYS A 101 -9.15 2.24 5.74
CA LYS A 101 -10.28 2.58 6.60
C LYS A 101 -11.05 3.79 6.07
N LEU A 102 -10.36 4.88 5.75
CA LEU A 102 -10.97 6.07 5.15
C LEU A 102 -11.64 5.74 3.81
N THR A 103 -10.98 4.96 2.96
CA THR A 103 -11.55 4.53 1.67
C THR A 103 -12.86 3.77 1.85
N ASN A 104 -12.92 2.86 2.82
CA ASN A 104 -14.13 2.11 3.12
C ASN A 104 -15.25 3.01 3.63
N LEU A 105 -14.96 3.94 4.55
CA LEU A 105 -15.93 4.92 5.05
C LEU A 105 -16.52 5.77 3.92
N VAL A 106 -15.70 6.27 3.00
CA VAL A 106 -16.19 7.05 1.85
C VAL A 106 -17.03 6.19 0.90
N LYS A 107 -16.62 4.94 0.64
CA LYS A 107 -17.39 4.01 -0.19
C LYS A 107 -18.75 3.63 0.41
N GLU A 108 -18.84 3.64 1.74
CA GLU A 108 -20.10 3.47 2.48
C GLU A 108 -20.99 4.72 2.43
N GLY A 109 -20.52 5.82 1.83
CA GLY A 109 -21.27 7.08 1.71
C GLY A 109 -21.22 7.95 2.95
N ARG A 110 -20.26 7.73 3.86
CA ARG A 110 -20.05 8.57 5.04
C ARG A 110 -19.62 9.98 4.63
N SER A 111 -20.17 11.00 5.29
CA SER A 111 -19.74 12.38 5.11
C SER A 111 -18.34 12.61 5.67
N GLU A 112 -17.71 13.72 5.29
CA GLU A 112 -16.41 14.14 5.83
C GLU A 112 -16.45 14.24 7.36
N GLU A 113 -17.52 14.84 7.89
CA GLU A 113 -17.78 15.03 9.32
C GLU A 113 -17.92 13.71 10.08
N GLU A 114 -18.37 12.63 9.43
CA GLU A 114 -18.48 11.30 10.02
C GLU A 114 -17.20 10.45 9.85
N ALA A 115 -16.52 10.59 8.70
CA ALA A 115 -15.41 9.74 8.33
C ALA A 115 -14.09 10.17 8.99
N LEU A 116 -13.77 11.47 8.95
CA LEU A 116 -12.49 11.99 9.42
C LEU A 116 -12.25 11.78 10.92
N PRO A 117 -13.24 11.96 11.83
CA PRO A 117 -13.02 11.71 13.25
C PRO A 117 -12.67 10.26 13.60
N GLN A 118 -12.91 9.32 12.69
CA GLN A 118 -12.57 7.91 12.88
C GLN A 118 -11.12 7.60 12.49
N ILE A 119 -10.40 8.52 11.84
CA ILE A 119 -9.05 8.29 11.34
C ILE A 119 -8.01 8.71 12.38
N ASP A 120 -6.99 7.86 12.56
CA ASP A 120 -5.85 8.22 13.40
C ASP A 120 -4.86 9.10 12.64
N PHE A 121 -4.94 10.42 12.88
CA PHE A 121 -4.10 11.40 12.22
C PHE A 121 -2.61 11.31 12.57
N ARG A 122 -2.23 10.49 13.56
CA ARG A 122 -0.81 10.19 13.85
C ARG A 122 -0.16 9.40 12.70
N PHE A 123 -0.93 8.57 12.02
CA PHE A 123 -0.45 7.70 10.93
C PHE A 123 -0.85 8.19 9.54
N LEU A 124 -1.98 8.89 9.43
CA LEU A 124 -2.43 9.52 8.19
C LEU A 124 -2.70 11.02 8.44
N PRO A 125 -1.74 11.91 8.15
CA PRO A 125 -1.89 13.34 8.42
C PRO A 125 -3.15 13.93 7.76
N MET A 126 -3.77 14.91 8.42
CA MET A 126 -5.05 15.51 7.99
C MET A 126 -5.06 15.92 6.50
N GLY A 127 -4.00 16.57 6.02
CA GLY A 127 -3.91 16.96 4.60
C GLY A 127 -3.98 15.76 3.65
N GLU A 128 -3.24 14.69 3.96
CA GLU A 128 -3.27 13.46 3.17
C GLU A 128 -4.62 12.75 3.27
N ALA A 129 -5.25 12.77 4.45
CA ALA A 129 -6.59 12.22 4.65
C ALA A 129 -7.62 12.97 3.80
N MET A 130 -7.54 14.31 3.73
CA MET A 130 -8.45 15.12 2.90
C MET A 130 -8.29 14.87 1.40
N ASP A 131 -7.05 14.82 0.94
CA ASP A 131 -6.74 14.51 -0.46
C ASP A 131 -7.28 13.11 -0.82
N GLN A 132 -7.07 12.15 0.07
CA GLN A 132 -7.58 10.80 -0.06
C GLN A 132 -9.11 10.76 -0.09
N PHE A 133 -9.79 11.44 0.82
CA PHE A 133 -11.25 11.52 0.87
C PHE A 133 -11.81 12.05 -0.46
N THR A 134 -11.29 13.18 -0.92
CA THR A 134 -11.70 13.82 -2.18
C THR A 134 -11.48 12.91 -3.38
N ASN A 135 -10.33 12.22 -3.43
CA ASN A 135 -10.02 11.30 -4.52
C ASN A 135 -10.97 10.09 -4.53
N VAL A 136 -11.24 9.49 -3.38
CA VAL A 136 -12.17 8.36 -3.27
C VAL A 136 -13.58 8.80 -3.64
N GLN A 137 -14.03 9.98 -3.20
CA GLN A 137 -15.36 10.51 -3.53
C GLN A 137 -15.51 10.74 -5.04
N LYS A 138 -14.54 11.40 -5.68
CA LYS A 138 -14.53 11.59 -7.15
C LYS A 138 -14.60 10.27 -7.91
N ILE A 139 -13.84 9.27 -7.45
CA ILE A 139 -13.83 7.94 -8.07
C ILE A 139 -15.14 7.22 -7.80
N HIS A 140 -15.70 7.34 -6.61
CA HIS A 140 -17.02 6.79 -6.26
C HIS A 140 -18.11 7.39 -7.14
N ASP A 141 -18.13 8.72 -7.34
CA ASP A 141 -19.09 9.42 -8.17
C ASP A 141 -18.97 9.01 -9.65
N ARG A 142 -17.75 8.89 -10.18
CA ARG A 142 -17.50 8.36 -11.53
C ARG A 142 -17.92 6.90 -11.66
N ASN A 143 -17.74 6.12 -10.61
CA ASN A 143 -18.13 4.72 -10.52
C ASN A 143 -19.61 4.53 -10.14
N SER A 144 -20.35 5.59 -9.85
CA SER A 144 -21.77 5.49 -9.56
C SER A 144 -22.53 5.03 -10.81
N THR A 145 -23.66 4.34 -10.60
CA THR A 145 -24.53 3.88 -11.68
C THR A 145 -24.98 5.02 -12.59
N SER A 146 -25.19 6.23 -12.02
CA SER A 146 -25.58 7.43 -12.76
C SER A 146 -24.48 7.91 -13.71
N GLY A 147 -23.23 8.02 -13.22
CA GLY A 147 -22.09 8.43 -14.02
C GLY A 147 -21.82 7.47 -15.18
N ARG A 148 -21.89 6.15 -14.93
CA ARG A 148 -21.72 5.13 -15.96
C ARG A 148 -22.89 5.10 -16.95
N MET A 149 -24.14 5.24 -16.48
CA MET A 149 -25.32 5.32 -17.34
C MET A 149 -25.23 6.49 -18.31
N PHE A 150 -24.70 7.64 -17.88
CA PHE A 150 -24.52 8.78 -18.76
C PHE A 150 -23.64 8.43 -19.98
N TYR A 151 -22.46 7.85 -19.76
CA TYR A 151 -21.58 7.42 -20.85
C TYR A 151 -22.23 6.36 -21.75
N PHE A 152 -22.98 5.43 -21.16
CA PHE A 152 -23.69 4.38 -21.89
C PHE A 152 -24.81 4.95 -22.77
N ILE A 153 -25.66 5.82 -22.22
CA ILE A 153 -26.79 6.45 -22.92
C ILE A 153 -26.28 7.34 -24.04
N VAL A 154 -25.26 8.18 -23.79
CA VAL A 154 -24.67 9.04 -24.82
C VAL A 154 -24.04 8.19 -25.93
N GLY A 155 -23.32 7.13 -25.56
CA GLY A 155 -22.72 6.20 -26.52
C GLY A 155 -23.76 5.52 -27.43
N ILE A 156 -24.85 5.01 -26.86
CA ILE A 156 -25.97 4.44 -27.63
C ILE A 156 -26.63 5.49 -28.51
N SER A 157 -26.87 6.70 -27.98
CA SER A 157 -27.51 7.79 -28.73
C SER A 157 -26.69 8.17 -29.97
N LEU A 158 -25.36 8.18 -29.85
CA LEU A 158 -24.45 8.41 -30.99
C LEU A 158 -24.52 7.29 -32.04
N LEU A 159 -24.64 6.03 -31.62
CA LEU A 159 -24.79 4.90 -32.55
C LEU A 159 -26.13 4.98 -33.30
N VAL A 160 -27.22 5.29 -32.58
CA VAL A 160 -28.55 5.49 -33.19
C VAL A 160 -28.52 6.66 -34.17
N LEU A 161 -27.89 7.78 -33.81
CA LEU A 161 -27.73 8.94 -34.69
C LEU A 161 -26.89 8.60 -35.94
N CYS A 162 -25.82 7.82 -35.79
CA CYS A 162 -25.02 7.38 -36.93
C CYS A 162 -25.84 6.48 -37.88
N PHE A 163 -26.70 5.61 -37.35
CA PHE A 163 -27.56 4.74 -38.15
C PHE A 163 -28.65 5.53 -38.90
N THR A 164 -29.28 6.51 -38.25
CA THR A 164 -30.29 7.37 -38.90
C THR A 164 -29.68 8.22 -40.02
N LEU A 165 -28.50 8.81 -39.79
CA LEU A 165 -27.77 9.55 -40.85
C LEU A 165 -27.37 8.65 -42.02
N ALA A 166 -26.97 7.40 -41.75
CA ALA A 166 -26.65 6.44 -42.80
C ALA A 166 -27.87 6.12 -43.69
N ILE A 167 -29.07 6.06 -43.12
CA ILE A 167 -30.31 5.83 -43.89
C ILE A 167 -30.69 7.09 -44.69
N VAL A 168 -30.68 8.26 -44.06
CA VAL A 168 -31.20 9.51 -44.66
C VAL A 168 -30.24 10.08 -45.71
N ILE A 169 -28.94 10.12 -45.40
CA ILE A 169 -27.91 10.77 -46.23
C ILE A 169 -27.14 9.74 -47.08
N LYS A 170 -27.36 8.43 -46.85
CA LYS A 170 -26.61 7.33 -47.49
C LYS A 170 -25.10 7.43 -47.27
N ARG A 171 -24.67 8.05 -46.17
CA ARG A 171 -23.26 8.22 -45.79
C ARG A 171 -23.04 7.81 -44.34
N ILE A 172 -22.00 7.00 -44.11
CA ILE A 172 -21.62 6.54 -42.78
C ILE A 172 -20.52 7.45 -42.23
N TYR A 173 -20.70 7.93 -40.99
CA TYR A 173 -19.71 8.71 -40.27
C TYR A 173 -19.01 7.82 -39.25
N PHE A 174 -17.98 7.09 -39.71
CA PHE A 174 -17.22 6.17 -38.87
C PHE A 174 -16.65 6.81 -37.59
N MET A 175 -16.32 8.10 -37.63
CA MET A 175 -15.85 8.85 -36.46
C MET A 175 -16.87 8.84 -35.31
N LEU A 176 -18.17 9.04 -35.61
CA LEU A 176 -19.24 9.00 -34.60
C LEU A 176 -19.42 7.58 -34.04
N LEU A 177 -19.29 6.56 -34.90
CA LEU A 177 -19.34 5.16 -34.49
C LEU A 177 -18.22 4.83 -33.49
N PHE A 178 -16.97 5.21 -33.80
CA PHE A 178 -15.83 4.97 -32.92
C PHE A 178 -15.96 5.72 -31.59
N ILE A 179 -16.42 6.98 -31.60
CA ILE A 179 -16.66 7.75 -30.37
C ILE A 179 -17.75 7.07 -29.52
N GLY A 180 -18.86 6.65 -30.15
CA GLY A 180 -19.94 5.94 -29.45
C GLY A 180 -19.46 4.65 -28.78
N ILE A 181 -18.70 3.82 -29.50
CA ILE A 181 -18.10 2.59 -28.95
C ILE A 181 -17.13 2.91 -27.81
N ALA A 182 -16.26 3.91 -27.98
CA ALA A 182 -15.30 4.30 -26.94
C ALA A 182 -15.99 4.79 -25.66
N MET A 183 -17.10 5.53 -25.79
CA MET A 183 -17.90 5.97 -24.64
C MET A 183 -18.58 4.79 -23.94
N ILE A 184 -19.14 3.83 -24.69
CA ILE A 184 -19.72 2.60 -24.12
C ILE A 184 -18.65 1.82 -23.37
N ALA A 185 -17.48 1.61 -23.98
CA ALA A 185 -16.36 0.93 -23.34
C ALA A 185 -15.96 1.63 -22.04
N LYS A 186 -15.83 2.97 -22.05
CA LYS A 186 -15.54 3.77 -20.86
C LYS A 186 -16.61 3.62 -19.76
N GLY A 187 -17.88 3.46 -20.14
CA GLY A 187 -18.98 3.19 -19.21
C GLY A 187 -18.91 1.80 -18.55
N PHE A 188 -18.25 0.82 -19.17
CA PHE A 188 -18.05 -0.53 -18.63
C PHE A 188 -16.83 -0.64 -17.68
N PHE A 189 -15.78 0.13 -17.91
CA PHE A 189 -14.57 0.06 -17.08
C PHE A 189 -14.71 0.87 -15.79
N LYS A 190 -14.38 0.24 -14.65
CA LYS A 190 -14.28 0.92 -13.36
C LYS A 190 -12.88 1.52 -13.19
N GLU A 191 -12.79 2.79 -12.81
CA GLU A 191 -11.53 3.35 -12.29
C GLU A 191 -11.23 2.66 -10.96
N ARG A 192 -10.02 2.09 -10.84
CA ARG A 192 -9.51 1.48 -9.60
C ARG A 192 -8.63 2.47 -8.86
N LEU A 193 -8.55 2.31 -7.55
CA LEU A 193 -7.60 3.05 -6.73
C LEU A 193 -6.24 2.35 -6.78
N ASP A 194 -5.15 3.13 -6.90
CA ASP A 194 -3.76 2.63 -7.06
C ASP A 194 -3.24 1.76 -5.89
N TYR A 195 -4.02 1.58 -4.84
CA TYR A 195 -3.68 0.85 -3.61
C TYR A 195 -4.71 -0.21 -3.23
N GLU A 196 -5.65 -0.51 -4.14
CA GLU A 196 -6.52 -1.69 -4.09
C GLU A 196 -5.86 -2.88 -4.80
N ASP A 197 -4.79 -3.39 -4.19
CA ASP A 197 -4.21 -4.70 -4.48
C ASP A 197 -4.07 -5.51 -3.17
#